data_AF-A0AAV3QT16-F1
#
_entry.id   AF-A0AAV3QT16-F1
#
_cell.length_a   1.000
_cell.length_b   1.000
_cell.length_c   1.000
_cell.angle_alpha   90.00
_cell.angle_beta   90.00
_cell.angle_gamma   90.00
#
_symmetry.space_group_name_H-M   'P 1'
#
loop_
_entity.id
_entity.type
_entity.pdbx_description
1 polymer ?
#
loop_
_entity_poly.entity_id
_entity_poly.type
_entity_poly.pdbx_seq_one_letter_code
_entity_poly.pdbx_strand_id
1 'polypeptide(L)' 'MCTNFINLNKACPKDFYPLPCLGRLVDGSAGHEVFDFMDASRGYDEIRMLPEDEEKTTFIVKYGLYC' A
#
# COMPACT_ATOMS: atom_id res chain seq x y z
N MET A 1 -14.63 3.79 3.98
CA MET A 1 -14.31 5.02 4.74
C MET A 1 -13.06 5.62 4.12
N CYS A 2 -12.97 6.94 3.94
CA CYS A 2 -11.79 7.58 3.35
C CYS A 2 -11.19 8.54 4.37
N THR A 3 -9.92 8.33 4.73
CA THR A 3 -9.20 9.13 5.72
C THR A 3 -8.26 10.10 5.01
N ASN A 4 -8.29 11.38 5.39
CA ASN A 4 -7.45 12.38 4.77
C ASN A 4 -6.03 12.38 5.36
N PHE A 5 -5.12 11.64 4.73
CA PHE A 5 -3.70 11.59 5.10
C PHE A 5 -2.79 12.53 4.30
N ILE A 6 -3.32 13.55 3.60
CA ILE A 6 -2.50 14.42 2.72
C ILE A 6 -1.32 15.05 3.47
N ASN A 7 -1.56 15.57 4.68
CA ASN A 7 -0.50 16.21 5.47
C ASN A 7 0.48 15.19 6.05
N LEU A 8 -0.03 14.03 6.50
CA LEU A 8 0.80 12.92 6.99
C LEU A 8 1.75 12.43 5.88
N ASN A 9 1.21 12.15 4.69
CA ASN A 9 1.98 11.69 3.54
C ASN A 9 3.05 12.69 3.06
N LYS A 10 2.86 13.99 3.33
CA LYS A 10 3.88 15.02 3.04
C LYS A 10 5.00 15.05 4.07
N ALA A 11 4.70 14.69 5.32
CA ALA A 11 5.68 14.65 6.41
C ALA A 11 6.48 13.33 6.42
N CYS A 12 5.88 12.23 5.94
CA CYS A 12 6.54 10.94 5.84
C CYS A 12 7.67 10.96 4.79
N PRO A 13 8.87 10.46 5.12
CA PRO A 13 9.89 10.15 4.13
C PRO A 13 9.33 9.20 3.07
N LYS A 14 9.62 9.47 1.80
CA LYS A 14 9.23 8.55 0.72
C LYS A 14 10.19 7.37 0.69
N ASP A 15 9.63 6.17 0.76
CA ASP A 15 10.36 4.96 0.41
C ASP A 15 10.34 4.77 -1.11
N PHE A 16 11.52 4.66 -1.72
CA PHE A 16 11.69 4.49 -3.15
C PHE A 16 11.96 3.01 -3.47
N TYR A 17 11.03 2.14 -3.08
CA TYR A 17 11.12 0.73 -3.45
C TYR A 17 11.21 0.60 -4.97
N PRO A 18 12.24 -0.07 -5.52
CA PRO A 18 12.45 -0.14 -6.96
C PRO A 18 11.40 -1.04 -7.59
N LEU A 19 10.37 -0.42 -8.18
CA LEU A 19 9.38 -1.15 -8.95
C LEU A 19 10.00 -1.62 -10.28
N PRO A 20 9.76 -2.89 -10.68
CA PRO A 20 10.25 -3.40 -11.94
C PRO A 20 9.67 -2.61 -13.11
N CYS A 21 10.49 -2.36 -14.13
CA CYS A 21 10.02 -1.79 -15.38
C CYS A 21 8.98 -2.71 -16.02
N LEU A 22 7.88 -2.13 -16.50
CA LEU A 22 6.78 -2.89 -17.13
C LEU A 22 7.27 -3.77 -18.29
N GLY A 23 8.18 -3.25 -19.13
CA GLY A 23 8.74 -4.02 -20.25
C GLY A 23 9.42 -5.31 -19.79
N ARG A 24 10.18 -5.25 -18.68
CA ARG A 24 10.82 -6.43 -18.09
C ARG A 24 9.80 -7.44 -17.56
N LEU A 25 8.66 -6.98 -17.05
CA LEU A 25 7.58 -7.87 -16.62
C LEU A 25 6.92 -8.57 -17.82
N VAL A 26 6.70 -7.83 -18.91
CA VAL A 26 6.11 -8.36 -20.16
C VAL A 26 7.06 -9.32 -20.88
N ASP A 27 8.34 -8.99 -20.97
CA ASP A 27 9.34 -9.87 -21.58
C ASP A 27 9.51 -11.15 -20.75
N GLY A 28 9.41 -11.05 -19.42
CA GLY A 28 9.46 -12.19 -18.52
C GLY A 28 8.26 -13.13 -18.65
N SER A 29 7.11 -12.64 -19.13
CA SER A 29 5.93 -13.45 -19.36
C SER A 29 5.84 -14.02 -20.79
N ALA A 30 6.69 -13.56 -21.72
CA ALA A 30 6.69 -14.05 -23.08
C ALA A 30 6.90 -15.58 -23.14
N GLY A 31 6.15 -16.26 -24.02
CA GLY A 31 6.23 -17.71 -24.22
C GLY A 31 5.40 -18.56 -23.25
N HIS A 32 4.64 -17.95 -22.32
CA HIS A 32 3.69 -18.66 -21.47
C HIS A 32 2.29 -18.63 -22.11
N GLU A 33 1.60 -19.77 -22.13
CA GLU A 33 0.28 -19.92 -22.78
C GLU A 33 -0.90 -19.63 -21.83
N VAL A 34 -0.68 -19.70 -20.52
CA VAL A 34 -1.71 -19.53 -19.49
C VAL A 34 -1.18 -18.64 -18.37
N PHE A 35 -2.03 -17.74 -17.87
CA PHE A 35 -1.75 -16.85 -16.76
C PHE A 35 -2.89 -16.89 -15.74
N ASP A 36 -2.53 -17.05 -14.47
CA ASP A 36 -3.44 -16.86 -13.35
C ASP A 36 -3.05 -15.58 -12.60
N PHE A 37 -4.02 -14.69 -12.41
CA PHE A 37 -3.82 -13.43 -11.71
C PHE A 37 -4.38 -13.53 -10.29
N MET A 38 -3.55 -13.24 -9.30
CA MET A 38 -3.98 -13.09 -7.92
C MET A 38 -4.31 -11.62 -7.62
N ASP A 39 -5.46 -11.39 -6.98
CA ASP A 39 -5.83 -10.06 -6.52
C ASP A 39 -5.25 -9.81 -5.12
N ALA A 40 -4.43 -8.76 -5.02
CA ALA A 40 -3.86 -8.28 -3.76
C ALA A 40 -4.47 -6.94 -3.32
N SER A 41 -5.69 -6.61 -3.78
CA SER A 41 -6.38 -5.36 -3.46
C SER A 41 -6.53 -5.08 -1.96
N ARG A 42 -6.69 -6.14 -1.15
CA ARG A 42 -6.79 -6.07 0.32
C ARG A 42 -5.43 -6.02 1.03
N GLY A 43 -4.32 -6.06 0.31
CA GLY A 43 -2.98 -6.07 0.89
C GLY A 43 -2.72 -4.89 1.83
N TYR A 44 -3.31 -3.72 1.55
CA TYR A 44 -3.20 -2.55 2.43
C TYR A 44 -3.81 -2.76 3.83
N ASP A 45 -4.86 -3.56 3.95
CA ASP A 45 -5.54 -3.83 5.22
C ASP A 45 -4.93 -5.04 5.96
N GLU A 46 -4.21 -5.91 5.24
CA GLU A 46 -3.62 -7.14 5.77
C GLU A 46 -2.16 -6.96 6.22
N ILE A 47 -1.44 -6.01 5.62
CA ILE A 47 -0.08 -5.66 6.03
C ILE A 47 -0.15 -4.88 7.35
N ARG A 48 0.46 -5.44 8.39
CA ARG A 48 0.48 -4.81 9.71
C ARG A 48 1.40 -3.60 9.75
N MET A 49 0.94 -2.56 10.42
CA MET A 49 1.78 -1.44 10.82
C MET A 49 2.79 -1.90 11.88
N LEU A 50 3.92 -1.20 11.95
CA LEU A 50 4.81 -1.34 13.10
C LEU A 50 4.11 -0.76 14.33
N PRO A 51 4.18 -1.40 15.52
CA PRO A 51 3.50 -0.90 16.71
C PRO A 51 3.85 0.55 17.09
N GLU A 52 5.06 0.98 16.76
CA GLU A 52 5.57 2.34 17.01
C GLU A 52 5.01 3.41 16.05
N ASP A 53 4.40 2.97 14.95
CA ASP A 53 3.83 3.82 13.89
C ASP A 53 2.29 3.84 13.88
N GLU A 54 1.62 2.95 14.61
CA GLU A 54 0.14 2.86 14.67
C GLU A 54 -0.50 4.18 15.12
N GLU A 55 0.06 4.84 16.14
CA GLU A 55 -0.46 6.12 16.62
C GLU A 55 -0.35 7.24 15.55
N LYS A 56 0.62 7.13 14.61
CA LYS A 56 0.81 8.12 13.54
C LYS A 56 -0.26 8.02 12.46
N THR A 57 -0.93 6.87 12.34
CA THR A 57 -2.06 6.64 11.41
C THR A 57 -3.42 6.92 12.04
N THR A 58 -3.46 7.43 13.28
CA THR A 58 -4.71 7.73 13.98
C THR A 58 -5.60 8.69 13.18
N PHE A 59 -6.90 8.41 13.12
CA PHE A 59 -7.87 9.30 12.51
C PHE A 59 -9.09 9.58 13.40
N ILE A 60 -9.70 10.74 13.17
CA ILE A 60 -10.87 11.20 13.89
C ILE A 60 -12.13 10.69 13.18
N VAL A 61 -13.01 10.05 13.95
CA VAL A 61 -14.41 9.82 13.58
C VAL A 61 -15.34 10.65 14.45
N LYS A 62 -16.64 10.69 14.11
CA LYS A 62 -17.66 11.41 14.88
C LYS A 62 -17.69 11.06 16.39
N TYR A 63 -17.23 9.87 16.78
CA TYR A 63 -17.35 9.34 18.13
C TYR A 63 -16.01 9.00 18.81
N GLY A 64 -14.86 9.41 18.27
CA GLY A 64 -13.56 9.07 18.86
C GLY A 64 -12.38 9.07 17.89
N LEU A 65 -11.27 8.53 18.38
CA LEU A 65 -10.03 8.29 17.66
C LEU A 65 -9.87 6.79 17.44
N TYR A 66 -9.36 6.40 16.27
CA TYR A 66 -8.99 5.02 15.96
C TYR A 66 -7.57 4.97 15.42
N CYS A 67 -6.81 3.99 15.91
CA CYS A 67 -5.46 3.64 15.49
C CYS A 67 -5.50 2.26 14.83
#